data_AF-A0A9D2ZU35-F1
#
_entry.id   AF-A0A9D2ZU35-F1
#
_cell.length_a   1.000
_cell.length_b   1.000
_cell.length_c   1.000
_cell.angle_alpha   90.00
_cell.angle_beta   90.00
_cell.angle_gamma   90.00
#
_symmetry.space_group_name_H-M   'P 1'
#
loop_
_entity.id
_entity.type
_entity.pdbx_description
1 polymer ?
#
loop_
_entity_poly.entity_id
_entity_poly.type
_entity_poly.pdbx_seq_one_letter_code
_entity_poly.pdbx_strand_id
1 'polypeptide(L)'
;DVDDSDAPSDLVANGNQGVPDFTRTINVPANAAVGTTRMRIQFTDAWHIKGVDHPAHSAMDDVDKGRVYDFDVTVTAGVPRLTIAETENGTVTVADSDTGETINDGDEVTVGQFLTITFTPDEGYLFDSVSIDGEDATWLVSDNKLETEVTLETGISVEAVFAAMPKLYIDETENGTITVEYAFAEDLPALKDGDALEPGMMIAITFTPDESYEIKSATVAGQDVTALLVDGTFAYMVGNEDIHVAAEFDQVEGLDEVSAGNAYYDAESQTLHIDGHRLVKLYDVTGRLVVETEAETTCDLSGLGDGIYVALVDGKVIKFRK
;
A
#
# COMPACT_ATOMS: atom_id res chain seq x y z
N ASP A 1 11.92 57.76 5.73
CA ASP A 1 12.93 58.45 6.54
C ASP A 1 13.97 57.46 7.00
N VAL A 2 15.12 57.49 6.35
CA VAL A 2 16.35 56.85 6.83
C VAL A 2 17.11 57.96 7.55
N ASP A 3 17.52 57.70 8.79
CA ASP A 3 18.29 58.62 9.63
C ASP A 3 19.70 58.79 9.04
N ASP A 4 20.03 60.01 8.61
CA ASP A 4 21.22 60.39 7.84
C ASP A 4 22.46 60.67 8.72
N SER A 5 22.48 60.23 9.98
CA SER A 5 23.49 60.66 10.94
C SER A 5 24.90 60.10 10.75
N ASP A 6 25.10 59.10 9.87
CA ASP A 6 26.39 58.40 9.68
C ASP A 6 26.99 58.54 8.26
N ALA A 7 26.51 59.48 7.44
CA ALA A 7 27.10 59.72 6.13
C ALA A 7 28.55 60.28 6.26
N PRO A 8 29.55 59.68 5.57
CA PRO A 8 30.91 60.21 5.48
C PRO A 8 30.91 61.72 5.17
N SER A 9 31.72 62.50 5.89
CA SER A 9 31.68 63.97 5.86
C SER A 9 32.02 64.58 4.49
N ASP A 10 32.69 63.84 3.63
CA ASP A 10 33.01 64.17 2.24
C ASP A 10 31.81 64.00 1.28
N LEU A 11 30.81 63.19 1.63
CA LEU A 11 29.59 63.00 0.84
C LEU A 11 28.58 64.14 1.08
N VAL A 12 28.43 64.57 2.34
CA VAL A 12 27.51 65.65 2.73
C VAL A 12 27.94 66.99 2.12
N ALA A 13 29.25 67.26 2.05
CA ALA A 13 29.81 68.46 1.43
C ALA A 13 29.50 68.60 -0.08
N ASN A 14 29.15 67.48 -0.75
CA ASN A 14 28.83 67.42 -2.17
C ASN A 14 27.30 67.33 -2.43
N GLY A 15 26.47 67.63 -1.42
CA GLY A 15 25.01 67.70 -1.56
C GLY A 15 24.29 66.36 -1.49
N ASN A 16 24.99 65.26 -1.22
CA ASN A 16 24.38 63.94 -1.07
C ASN A 16 23.92 63.75 0.39
N GLN A 17 22.61 63.63 0.61
CA GLN A 17 22.05 63.63 1.97
C GLN A 17 22.33 62.31 2.70
N GLY A 18 22.44 61.17 1.98
CA GLY A 18 22.71 59.86 2.58
C GLY A 18 23.31 58.84 1.63
N VAL A 19 23.78 57.71 2.17
CA VAL A 19 24.16 56.52 1.41
C VAL A 19 22.95 55.57 1.41
N PRO A 20 22.20 55.45 0.31
CA PRO A 20 21.10 54.49 0.24
C PRO A 20 21.66 53.06 0.29
N ASP A 21 21.04 52.18 1.10
CA ASP A 21 21.34 50.75 1.03
C ASP A 21 20.91 50.21 -0.34
N PHE A 22 21.89 49.70 -1.10
CA PHE A 22 21.71 49.13 -2.42
C PHE A 22 21.97 47.63 -2.45
N THR A 23 21.90 46.96 -1.30
CA THR A 23 22.03 45.51 -1.21
C THR A 23 21.04 44.82 -2.17
N ARG A 24 21.57 43.91 -2.99
CA ARG A 24 20.81 43.11 -3.96
C ARG A 24 21.25 41.66 -3.86
N THR A 25 20.27 40.76 -3.74
CA THR A 25 20.49 39.33 -3.93
C THR A 25 20.54 39.02 -5.42
N ILE A 26 21.54 38.25 -5.84
CA ILE A 26 21.68 37.76 -7.20
C ILE A 26 21.76 36.24 -7.12
N ASN A 27 20.80 35.58 -7.76
CA ASN A 27 20.83 34.12 -7.84
C ASN A 27 21.84 33.70 -8.90
N VAL A 28 22.74 32.79 -8.54
CA VAL A 28 23.63 32.16 -9.50
C VAL A 28 22.77 31.26 -10.41
N PRO A 29 22.81 31.41 -11.74
CA PRO A 29 22.07 30.52 -12.63
C PRO A 29 22.51 29.06 -12.45
N ALA A 30 21.56 28.12 -12.46
CA ALA A 30 21.86 26.69 -12.30
C ALA A 30 22.83 26.15 -13.38
N ASN A 31 22.90 26.80 -14.54
CA ASN A 31 23.81 26.46 -15.64
C ASN A 31 25.09 27.32 -15.67
N ALA A 32 25.40 28.06 -14.60
CA ALA A 32 26.62 28.84 -14.53
C ALA A 32 27.84 27.91 -14.55
N ALA A 33 28.78 28.17 -15.46
CA ALA A 33 30.02 27.41 -15.51
C ALA A 33 30.85 27.67 -14.26
N VAL A 34 31.41 26.60 -13.68
CA VAL A 34 32.39 26.67 -12.60
C VAL A 34 33.64 27.41 -13.12
N GLY A 35 34.16 28.30 -12.31
CA GLY A 35 35.32 29.13 -12.61
C GLY A 35 35.07 30.61 -12.37
N THR A 36 36.06 31.42 -12.73
CA THR A 36 35.96 32.88 -12.61
C THR A 36 35.26 33.47 -13.81
N THR A 37 34.17 34.16 -13.56
CA THR A 37 33.47 35.02 -14.53
C THR A 37 33.52 36.48 -14.09
N ARG A 38 33.05 37.38 -14.93
CA ARG A 38 33.03 38.82 -14.65
C ARG A 38 31.60 39.30 -14.50
N MET A 39 31.29 39.86 -13.33
CA MET A 39 30.06 40.62 -13.13
C MET A 39 30.33 42.10 -13.36
N ARG A 40 29.44 42.74 -14.12
CA ARG A 40 29.49 44.17 -14.41
C ARG A 40 28.31 44.89 -13.75
N ILE A 41 28.60 45.87 -12.91
CA ILE A 41 27.60 46.81 -12.38
C ILE A 41 27.75 48.13 -13.14
N GLN A 42 26.67 48.55 -13.80
CA GLN A 42 26.59 49.85 -14.46
C GLN A 42 25.63 50.75 -13.69
N PHE A 43 26.16 51.86 -13.17
CA PHE A 43 25.34 52.93 -12.66
C PHE A 43 24.92 53.81 -13.83
N THR A 44 23.63 54.06 -14.01
CA THR A 44 23.14 55.07 -14.96
C THR A 44 22.50 56.18 -14.16
N ASP A 45 22.78 57.42 -14.55
CA ASP A 45 22.10 58.58 -13.99
C ASP A 45 22.22 58.75 -12.46
N ALA A 46 23.45 58.70 -11.93
CA ALA A 46 23.68 58.77 -10.49
C ALA A 46 23.39 60.16 -9.87
N TRP A 47 22.98 61.17 -10.65
CA TRP A 47 22.93 62.58 -10.20
C TRP A 47 21.87 63.46 -10.91
N HIS A 48 20.72 62.92 -11.36
CA HIS A 48 19.57 63.77 -11.73
C HIS A 48 18.62 63.98 -10.55
N ILE A 49 18.45 65.24 -10.14
CA ILE A 49 17.29 65.66 -9.35
C ILE A 49 16.07 65.66 -10.28
N LYS A 50 15.18 64.68 -10.14
CA LYS A 50 13.94 64.63 -10.92
C LYS A 50 12.97 65.75 -10.46
N GLY A 51 12.46 66.54 -11.42
CA GLY A 51 11.36 67.49 -11.18
C GLY A 51 11.70 68.98 -11.27
N VAL A 52 12.87 69.36 -11.77
CA VAL A 52 13.23 70.76 -12.04
C VAL A 52 13.45 71.01 -13.53
N ASP A 53 12.85 72.09 -14.04
CA ASP A 53 13.02 72.57 -15.41
C ASP A 53 14.43 73.15 -15.55
N HIS A 54 15.27 72.51 -16.37
CA HIS A 54 16.74 72.59 -16.40
C HIS A 54 17.43 71.95 -15.18
N PRO A 55 17.74 70.64 -15.21
CA PRO A 55 18.52 70.01 -14.15
C PRO A 55 19.95 70.56 -14.20
N ALA A 56 20.27 71.49 -13.30
CA ALA A 56 21.64 71.91 -13.09
C ALA A 56 22.41 70.73 -12.46
N HIS A 57 23.38 70.19 -13.19
CA HIS A 57 24.32 69.20 -12.67
C HIS A 57 25.14 69.85 -11.56
N SER A 58 24.96 69.45 -10.30
CA SER A 58 25.60 70.13 -9.17
C SER A 58 27.01 69.63 -8.84
N ALA A 59 27.65 68.78 -9.65
CA ALA A 59 29.05 68.39 -9.44
C ALA A 59 29.72 67.83 -10.71
N MET A 60 30.81 68.47 -11.13
CA MET A 60 31.82 68.03 -12.13
C MET A 60 31.29 67.54 -13.49
N ASP A 61 31.31 68.41 -14.50
CA ASP A 61 31.08 68.10 -15.93
C ASP A 61 32.01 67.00 -16.50
N ASP A 62 33.10 66.65 -15.80
CA ASP A 62 34.01 65.57 -16.21
C ASP A 62 33.50 64.17 -15.84
N VAL A 63 32.39 64.06 -15.10
CA VAL A 63 31.74 62.77 -14.76
C VAL A 63 30.36 62.70 -15.40
N ASP A 64 30.29 63.00 -16.70
CA ASP A 64 29.15 62.63 -17.51
C ASP A 64 29.16 61.09 -17.71
N LYS A 65 27.99 60.46 -17.52
CA LYS A 65 27.66 59.09 -17.96
C LYS A 65 28.30 57.94 -17.17
N GLY A 66 27.67 57.61 -16.05
CA GLY A 66 27.56 56.24 -15.54
C GLY A 66 28.84 55.42 -15.34
N ARG A 67 29.21 55.16 -14.09
CA ARG A 67 30.37 54.32 -13.79
C ARG A 67 30.06 52.85 -14.00
N VAL A 68 31.03 52.15 -14.57
CA VAL A 68 31.02 50.70 -14.70
C VAL A 68 32.07 50.14 -13.75
N TYR A 69 31.65 49.20 -12.91
CA TYR A 69 32.55 48.44 -12.06
C TYR A 69 32.48 46.97 -12.48
N ASP A 70 33.65 46.42 -12.78
CA ASP A 70 33.81 45.00 -13.06
C ASP A 70 34.37 44.31 -11.81
N PHE A 71 33.75 43.21 -11.43
CA PHE A 71 34.17 42.35 -10.33
C PHE A 71 34.39 40.95 -10.88
N ASP A 72 35.48 40.33 -10.45
CA ASP A 72 35.66 38.90 -10.69
C ASP A 72 34.76 38.14 -9.69
N VAL A 73 33.90 37.28 -10.22
CA VAL A 73 33.02 36.40 -9.46
C VAL A 73 33.46 34.98 -9.73
N THR A 74 33.85 34.27 -8.69
CA THR A 74 34.18 32.85 -8.80
C THR A 74 32.94 32.03 -8.49
N VAL A 75 32.45 31.32 -9.49
CA VAL A 75 31.44 30.28 -9.33
C VAL A 75 32.19 28.99 -8.98
N THR A 76 31.95 28.44 -7.80
CA THR A 76 32.50 27.15 -7.42
C THR A 76 31.50 26.05 -7.75
N ALA A 77 31.99 24.82 -7.97
CA ALA A 77 31.10 23.67 -7.96
C ALA A 77 30.34 23.64 -6.63
N GLY A 78 29.09 23.18 -6.67
CA GLY A 78 28.41 22.78 -5.45
C GLY A 78 29.22 21.66 -4.79
N VAL A 79 29.15 21.58 -3.47
CA VAL A 79 29.63 20.37 -2.79
C VAL A 79 28.49 19.36 -2.87
N PRO A 80 28.70 18.15 -3.41
CA PRO A 80 27.67 17.12 -3.43
C PRO A 80 27.19 16.84 -2.01
N ARG A 81 25.88 16.71 -1.80
CA ARG A 81 25.30 16.45 -0.47
C ARG A 81 24.30 15.30 -0.49
N LEU A 82 24.20 14.60 0.62
CA LEU A 82 23.09 13.69 0.86
C LEU A 82 21.84 14.50 1.18
N THR A 83 20.72 14.15 0.54
CA THR A 83 19.38 14.63 0.91
C THR A 83 18.50 13.42 1.21
N ILE A 84 17.93 13.34 2.41
CA ILE A 84 16.97 12.30 2.78
C ILE A 84 15.62 12.99 2.97
N ALA A 85 14.61 12.61 2.17
CA ALA A 85 13.27 13.13 2.38
C ALA A 85 12.70 12.65 3.73
N GLU A 86 11.88 13.49 4.35
CA GLU A 86 11.15 13.09 5.56
C GLU A 86 10.26 11.88 5.26
N THR A 87 10.33 10.88 6.13
CA THR A 87 9.55 9.65 6.01
C THR A 87 8.50 9.56 7.12
N GLU A 88 7.35 8.98 6.78
CA GLU A 88 6.34 8.57 7.74
C GLU A 88 6.43 7.05 7.96
N ASN A 89 6.21 6.59 9.19
CA ASN A 89 6.10 5.17 9.56
C ASN A 89 7.35 4.31 9.30
N GLY A 90 8.51 4.95 9.27
CA GLY A 90 9.80 4.29 9.19
C GLY A 90 10.92 5.30 9.14
N THR A 91 12.14 4.79 9.19
CA THR A 91 13.36 5.59 9.21
C THR A 91 14.34 5.15 8.13
N VAL A 92 15.05 6.13 7.56
CA VAL A 92 16.12 5.90 6.58
C VAL A 92 17.43 6.32 7.23
N THR A 93 18.43 5.44 7.20
CA THR A 93 19.78 5.74 7.65
C THR A 93 20.76 5.48 6.53
N VAL A 94 21.82 6.29 6.44
CA VAL A 94 22.85 6.16 5.40
C VAL A 94 24.20 6.06 6.07
N ALA A 95 25.03 5.15 5.59
CA ALA A 95 26.41 5.00 6.01
C ALA A 95 27.33 4.89 4.79
N ASP A 96 28.58 5.30 4.96
CA ASP A 96 29.64 5.02 4.01
C ASP A 96 29.88 3.49 3.94
N SER A 97 29.84 2.91 2.76
CA SER A 97 29.91 1.45 2.59
C SER A 97 31.28 0.85 2.97
N ASP A 98 32.36 1.62 2.84
CA ASP A 98 33.71 1.16 3.11
C ASP A 98 34.04 1.21 4.61
N THR A 99 33.59 2.26 5.29
CA THR A 99 33.95 2.55 6.69
C THR A 99 32.85 2.22 7.69
N GLY A 100 31.60 2.19 7.24
CA GLY A 100 30.42 2.07 8.09
C GLY A 100 30.10 3.34 8.89
N GLU A 101 30.76 4.47 8.59
CA GLU A 101 30.48 5.74 9.25
C GLU A 101 29.12 6.31 8.81
N THR A 102 28.31 6.74 9.77
CA THR A 102 27.00 7.36 9.51
C THR A 102 27.15 8.69 8.75
N ILE A 103 26.35 8.87 7.70
CA ILE A 103 26.23 10.11 6.94
C ILE A 103 24.81 10.64 7.16
N ASN A 104 24.70 11.85 7.69
CA ASN A 104 23.41 12.45 8.03
C ASN A 104 22.85 13.25 6.86
N ASP A 105 21.55 13.53 6.91
CA ASP A 105 20.92 14.44 5.96
C ASP A 105 21.63 15.80 5.92
N GLY A 106 21.93 16.29 4.72
CA GLY A 106 22.67 17.52 4.46
C GLY A 106 24.20 17.40 4.53
N ASP A 107 24.75 16.27 4.97
CA ASP A 107 26.21 16.06 5.01
C ASP A 107 26.81 16.03 3.59
N GLU A 108 28.08 16.43 3.50
CA GLU A 108 28.82 16.42 2.24
C GLU A 108 29.20 14.99 1.87
N VAL A 109 29.00 14.65 0.59
CA VAL A 109 29.38 13.36 0.00
C VAL A 109 30.30 13.60 -1.19
N THR A 110 31.03 12.56 -1.60
CA THR A 110 31.97 12.65 -2.73
C THR A 110 31.47 11.83 -3.91
N VAL A 111 31.60 12.35 -5.13
CA VAL A 111 31.33 11.56 -6.34
C VAL A 111 32.24 10.34 -6.37
N GLY A 112 31.65 9.17 -6.61
CA GLY A 112 32.31 7.86 -6.54
C GLY A 112 32.31 7.21 -5.16
N GLN A 113 31.76 7.87 -4.14
CA GLN A 113 31.56 7.28 -2.82
C GLN A 113 30.43 6.25 -2.86
N PHE A 114 30.65 5.08 -2.27
CA PHE A 114 29.63 4.06 -2.08
C PHE A 114 28.92 4.26 -0.75
N LEU A 115 27.59 4.20 -0.79
CA LEU A 115 26.69 4.39 0.34
C LEU A 115 25.85 3.15 0.57
N THR A 116 25.68 2.78 1.82
CA THR A 116 24.71 1.77 2.27
C THR A 116 23.54 2.48 2.91
N ILE A 117 22.39 2.43 2.27
CA ILE A 117 21.11 2.96 2.74
C ILE A 117 20.36 1.82 3.42
N THR A 118 19.89 2.04 4.65
CA THR A 118 19.09 1.08 5.40
C THR A 118 17.71 1.65 5.69
N PHE A 119 16.67 0.90 5.33
CA PHE A 119 15.27 1.23 5.57
C PHE A 119 14.80 0.45 6.81
N THR A 120 14.30 1.15 7.82
CA THR A 120 13.79 0.52 9.04
C THR A 120 12.32 0.91 9.20
N PRO A 121 11.38 0.04 8.78
CA PRO A 121 9.96 0.28 9.00
C PRO A 121 9.64 0.33 10.49
N ASP A 122 8.66 1.16 10.88
CA ASP A 122 8.11 1.15 12.23
C ASP A 122 7.29 -0.13 12.47
N GLU A 123 6.99 -0.42 13.75
CA GLU A 123 6.12 -1.54 14.11
C GLU A 123 4.75 -1.42 13.41
N GLY A 124 4.34 -2.47 12.69
CA GLY A 124 3.10 -2.46 11.91
C GLY A 124 3.28 -2.07 10.45
N TYR A 125 4.49 -1.75 10.01
CA TYR A 125 4.79 -1.28 8.65
C TYR A 125 5.89 -2.11 7.96
N LEU A 126 5.99 -1.90 6.66
CA LEU A 126 6.91 -2.57 5.75
C LEU A 126 7.59 -1.52 4.88
N PHE A 127 8.80 -1.84 4.40
CA PHE A 127 9.39 -1.09 3.31
C PHE A 127 8.56 -1.34 2.05
N ASP A 128 8.13 -0.27 1.39
CA ASP A 128 7.31 -0.35 0.18
C ASP A 128 8.14 0.02 -1.06
N SER A 129 8.72 1.22 -1.08
CA SER A 129 9.46 1.72 -2.24
C SER A 129 10.55 2.72 -1.89
N VAL A 130 11.52 2.86 -2.80
CA VAL A 130 12.54 3.91 -2.75
C VAL A 130 12.83 4.48 -4.12
N SER A 131 13.01 5.79 -4.19
CA SER A 131 13.55 6.54 -5.32
C SER A 131 14.93 7.11 -4.96
N ILE A 132 15.89 6.97 -5.87
CA ILE A 132 17.22 7.57 -5.79
C ILE A 132 17.35 8.56 -6.93
N ASP A 133 17.64 9.82 -6.62
CA ASP A 133 17.75 10.91 -7.60
C ASP A 133 16.52 11.07 -8.51
N GLY A 134 15.33 10.71 -8.00
CA GLY A 134 14.06 10.78 -8.72
C GLY A 134 13.73 9.56 -9.57
N GLU A 135 14.58 8.53 -9.58
CA GLU A 135 14.38 7.28 -10.31
C GLU A 135 14.06 6.12 -9.34
N ASP A 136 13.08 5.28 -9.69
CA ASP A 136 12.70 4.12 -8.88
C ASP A 136 13.84 3.10 -8.77
N ALA A 137 14.28 2.86 -7.53
CA ALA A 137 15.35 1.94 -7.16
C ALA A 137 14.85 0.79 -6.29
N THR A 138 13.54 0.62 -6.12
CA THR A 138 12.92 -0.36 -5.21
C THR A 138 13.40 -1.79 -5.48
N TRP A 139 13.53 -2.17 -6.75
CA TRP A 139 13.95 -3.51 -7.16
C TRP A 139 15.42 -3.85 -6.84
N LEU A 140 16.24 -2.86 -6.49
CA LEU A 140 17.62 -3.04 -6.06
C LEU A 140 17.75 -3.32 -4.55
N VAL A 141 16.68 -3.10 -3.79
CA VAL A 141 16.67 -3.27 -2.34
C VAL A 141 16.67 -4.76 -1.99
N SER A 142 17.55 -5.14 -1.06
CA SER A 142 17.61 -6.48 -0.49
C SER A 142 17.80 -6.40 1.02
N ASP A 143 17.04 -7.17 1.80
CA ASP A 143 17.10 -7.15 3.27
C ASP A 143 16.98 -5.73 3.85
N ASN A 144 16.03 -4.95 3.31
CA ASN A 144 15.82 -3.53 3.60
C ASN A 144 17.09 -2.66 3.49
N LYS A 145 18.01 -3.04 2.60
CA LYS A 145 19.25 -2.30 2.32
C LYS A 145 19.46 -2.10 0.83
N LEU A 146 20.06 -0.96 0.51
CA LEU A 146 20.49 -0.60 -0.84
C LEU A 146 21.93 -0.09 -0.79
N GLU A 147 22.79 -0.67 -1.61
CA GLU A 147 24.13 -0.13 -1.87
C GLU A 147 24.11 0.67 -3.17
N THR A 148 24.58 1.92 -3.13
CA THR A 148 24.56 2.82 -4.30
C THR A 148 25.78 3.72 -4.33
N GLU A 149 26.19 4.17 -5.52
CA GLU A 149 27.30 5.09 -5.73
C GLU A 149 26.77 6.52 -5.92
N VAL A 150 27.44 7.51 -5.32
CA VAL A 150 27.17 8.92 -5.61
C VAL A 150 27.71 9.25 -6.99
N THR A 151 26.83 9.52 -7.96
CA THR A 151 27.24 9.75 -9.36
C THR A 151 27.07 11.20 -9.82
N LEU A 152 26.25 11.99 -9.13
CA LEU A 152 25.95 13.38 -9.50
C LEU A 152 26.79 14.37 -8.70
N GLU A 153 27.27 15.41 -9.37
CA GLU A 153 27.97 16.55 -8.75
C GLU A 153 27.06 17.39 -7.83
N THR A 154 25.75 17.16 -7.88
CA THR A 154 24.77 17.77 -6.98
C THR A 154 24.60 17.00 -5.67
N GLY A 155 25.08 15.75 -5.60
CA GLY A 155 24.85 14.86 -4.46
C GLY A 155 23.94 13.70 -4.80
N ILE A 156 23.25 13.18 -3.79
CA ILE A 156 22.30 12.08 -3.91
C ILE A 156 21.05 12.39 -3.08
N SER A 157 19.87 12.17 -3.65
CA SER A 157 18.60 12.28 -2.92
C SER A 157 17.93 10.93 -2.74
N VAL A 158 17.43 10.66 -1.54
CA VAL A 158 16.75 9.42 -1.15
C VAL A 158 15.33 9.73 -0.71
N GLU A 159 14.35 9.10 -1.36
CA GLU A 159 12.93 9.22 -1.00
C GLU A 159 12.36 7.82 -0.81
N ALA A 160 11.97 7.47 0.42
CA ALA A 160 11.44 6.15 0.75
C ALA A 160 10.00 6.21 1.24
N VAL A 161 9.23 5.16 0.94
CA VAL A 161 7.85 4.99 1.38
C VAL A 161 7.74 3.71 2.20
N PHE A 162 7.00 3.81 3.30
CA PHE A 162 6.65 2.69 4.16
C PHE A 162 5.14 2.46 4.13
N ALA A 163 4.72 1.22 3.90
CA ALA A 163 3.32 0.82 3.84
C ALA A 163 2.92 0.04 5.09
N ALA A 164 1.65 0.11 5.49
CA ALA A 164 1.15 -0.72 6.59
C ALA A 164 1.23 -2.20 6.22
N MET A 165 1.45 -3.07 7.20
CA MET A 165 1.31 -4.51 7.01
C MET A 165 -0.11 -4.86 6.57
N PRO A 166 -0.29 -5.79 5.62
CA PRO A 166 -1.60 -6.27 5.22
C PRO A 166 -2.29 -6.97 6.39
N LYS A 167 -3.61 -6.83 6.45
CA LYS A 167 -4.44 -7.43 7.50
C LYS A 167 -5.34 -8.53 6.96
N LEU A 168 -5.57 -9.53 7.80
CA LEU A 168 -6.56 -10.57 7.56
C LEU A 168 -7.95 -10.08 7.98
N TYR A 169 -8.93 -10.23 7.11
CA TYR A 169 -10.34 -10.01 7.38
C TYR A 169 -11.12 -11.29 7.11
N ILE A 170 -11.81 -11.80 8.12
CA ILE A 170 -12.60 -13.03 8.02
C ILE A 170 -14.06 -12.67 8.19
N ASP A 171 -14.85 -12.82 7.13
CA ASP A 171 -16.28 -12.54 7.16
C ASP A 171 -17.00 -13.56 8.04
N GLU A 172 -18.04 -13.10 8.75
CA GLU A 172 -18.93 -14.00 9.49
C GLU A 172 -19.68 -14.92 8.52
N THR A 173 -19.76 -16.21 8.87
CA THR A 173 -20.45 -17.22 8.07
C THR A 173 -21.59 -17.87 8.84
N GLU A 174 -22.66 -18.25 8.12
CA GLU A 174 -23.72 -19.12 8.63
C GLU A 174 -23.52 -20.54 8.09
N ASN A 175 -23.86 -21.57 8.88
CA ASN A 175 -23.85 -22.99 8.50
C ASN A 175 -22.47 -23.56 8.11
N GLY A 176 -21.41 -22.96 8.65
CA GLY A 176 -20.04 -23.40 8.52
C GLY A 176 -19.09 -22.43 9.20
N THR A 177 -17.80 -22.75 9.15
CA THR A 177 -16.73 -21.97 9.78
C THR A 177 -15.54 -21.78 8.85
N ILE A 178 -14.81 -20.69 9.06
CA ILE A 178 -13.55 -20.39 8.39
C ILE A 178 -12.45 -20.37 9.46
N THR A 179 -11.37 -21.12 9.24
CA THR A 179 -10.19 -21.12 10.10
C THR A 179 -8.94 -20.83 9.27
N VAL A 180 -8.05 -20.00 9.79
CA VAL A 180 -6.82 -19.60 9.09
C VAL A 180 -5.61 -19.93 9.97
N GLU A 181 -4.62 -20.61 9.41
CA GLU A 181 -3.40 -21.06 10.11
C GLU A 181 -2.16 -20.81 9.26
N TYR A 182 -0.98 -20.80 9.88
CA TYR A 182 0.29 -20.76 9.14
C TYR A 182 0.59 -22.13 8.54
N ALA A 183 0.77 -22.21 7.22
CA ALA A 183 0.85 -23.48 6.50
C ALA A 183 2.09 -24.34 6.82
N PHE A 184 3.18 -23.71 7.29
CA PHE A 184 4.46 -24.38 7.57
C PHE A 184 4.97 -24.20 9.00
N ALA A 185 4.13 -23.68 9.90
CA ALA A 185 4.50 -23.47 11.29
C ALA A 185 3.65 -24.37 12.18
N GLU A 186 4.31 -25.35 12.81
CA GLU A 186 3.70 -26.11 13.89
C GLU A 186 3.78 -25.28 15.19
N ASP A 187 2.77 -25.38 16.05
CA ASP A 187 2.65 -24.70 17.35
C ASP A 187 2.43 -23.18 17.36
N LEU A 188 2.07 -22.56 16.22
CA LEU A 188 1.54 -21.19 16.22
C LEU A 188 0.03 -21.17 16.46
N PRO A 189 -0.50 -20.16 17.17
CA PRO A 189 -1.94 -19.99 17.29
C PRO A 189 -2.57 -19.72 15.92
N ALA A 190 -3.80 -20.17 15.73
CA ALA A 190 -4.60 -19.81 14.57
C ALA A 190 -4.74 -18.29 14.46
N LEU A 191 -4.72 -17.83 13.21
CA LEU A 191 -4.88 -16.43 12.83
C LEU A 191 -6.33 -15.99 13.03
N LYS A 192 -6.50 -14.73 13.39
CA LYS A 192 -7.80 -14.12 13.71
C LYS A 192 -8.08 -12.94 12.79
N ASP A 193 -9.36 -12.61 12.72
CA ASP A 193 -9.81 -11.37 12.09
C ASP A 193 -9.08 -10.16 12.69
N GLY A 194 -8.53 -9.33 11.82
CA GLY A 194 -7.73 -8.14 12.13
C GLY A 194 -6.22 -8.36 12.34
N ASP A 195 -5.73 -9.61 12.33
CA ASP A 195 -4.30 -9.88 12.48
C ASP A 195 -3.51 -9.30 11.30
N ALA A 196 -2.38 -8.65 11.60
CA ALA A 196 -1.42 -8.19 10.59
C ALA A 196 -0.51 -9.34 10.18
N LEU A 197 -0.23 -9.45 8.88
CA LEU A 197 0.52 -10.55 8.30
C LEU A 197 1.74 -10.05 7.54
N GLU A 198 2.86 -10.76 7.64
CA GLU A 198 4.04 -10.44 6.85
C GLU A 198 3.89 -10.99 5.41
N PRO A 199 4.19 -10.17 4.38
CA PRO A 199 4.23 -10.66 3.00
C PRO A 199 5.20 -11.84 2.81
N GLY A 200 4.85 -12.75 1.91
CA GLY A 200 5.61 -13.96 1.63
C GLY A 200 5.35 -15.11 2.60
N MET A 201 4.64 -14.89 3.71
CA MET A 201 4.14 -15.99 4.55
C MET A 201 3.10 -16.80 3.79
N MET A 202 3.09 -18.12 4.01
CA MET A 202 2.05 -19.00 3.49
C MET A 202 1.06 -19.34 4.59
N ILE A 203 -0.22 -19.09 4.33
CA ILE A 203 -1.34 -19.41 5.21
C ILE A 203 -2.21 -20.50 4.58
N ALA A 204 -2.82 -21.32 5.42
CA ALA A 204 -3.82 -22.32 5.05
C ALA A 204 -5.18 -21.82 5.56
N ILE A 205 -6.13 -21.69 4.64
CA ILE A 205 -7.49 -21.23 4.91
C ILE A 205 -8.41 -22.44 4.73
N THR A 206 -9.03 -22.90 5.80
CA THR A 206 -9.91 -24.07 5.80
C THR A 206 -11.35 -23.63 5.99
N PHE A 207 -12.20 -24.09 5.08
CA PHE A 207 -13.65 -23.87 5.10
C PHE A 207 -14.31 -25.17 5.53
N THR A 208 -14.98 -25.14 6.69
CA THR A 208 -15.62 -26.33 7.26
C THR A 208 -17.13 -26.13 7.29
N PRO A 209 -17.90 -26.77 6.39
CA PRO A 209 -19.36 -26.75 6.46
C PRO A 209 -19.87 -27.42 7.73
N ASP A 210 -21.00 -26.94 8.25
CA ASP A 210 -21.74 -27.65 9.29
C ASP A 210 -22.34 -28.96 8.74
N GLU A 211 -22.80 -29.82 9.65
CA GLU A 211 -23.46 -31.08 9.26
C GLU A 211 -24.63 -30.81 8.30
N SER A 212 -24.67 -31.55 7.18
CA SER A 212 -25.68 -31.42 6.10
C SER A 212 -25.54 -30.16 5.22
N TYR A 213 -24.42 -29.44 5.31
CA TYR A 213 -24.07 -28.35 4.40
C TYR A 213 -22.84 -28.70 3.55
N GLU A 214 -22.69 -28.03 2.43
CA GLU A 214 -21.52 -28.07 1.56
C GLU A 214 -21.05 -26.66 1.22
N ILE A 215 -19.77 -26.53 0.84
CA ILE A 215 -19.21 -25.25 0.39
C ILE A 215 -19.87 -24.91 -0.94
N LYS A 216 -20.68 -23.86 -0.96
CA LYS A 216 -21.25 -23.31 -2.19
C LYS A 216 -20.24 -22.43 -2.90
N SER A 217 -19.60 -21.54 -2.15
CA SER A 217 -18.55 -20.66 -2.67
C SER A 217 -17.56 -20.27 -1.59
N ALA A 218 -16.31 -20.07 -1.98
CA ALA A 218 -15.25 -19.53 -1.14
C ALA A 218 -14.47 -18.46 -1.90
N THR A 219 -14.17 -17.34 -1.24
CA THR A 219 -13.38 -16.25 -1.79
C THR A 219 -12.22 -15.89 -0.87
N VAL A 220 -11.07 -15.61 -1.46
CA VAL A 220 -9.85 -15.18 -0.77
C VAL A 220 -9.21 -14.05 -1.56
N ALA A 221 -8.94 -12.91 -0.90
CA ALA A 221 -8.38 -11.71 -1.51
C ALA A 221 -9.12 -11.27 -2.80
N GLY A 222 -10.45 -11.34 -2.77
CA GLY A 222 -11.32 -10.98 -3.90
C GLY A 222 -11.37 -12.01 -5.05
N GLN A 223 -10.66 -13.13 -4.95
CA GLN A 223 -10.69 -14.20 -5.94
C GLN A 223 -11.61 -15.35 -5.49
N ASP A 224 -12.45 -15.86 -6.39
CA ASP A 224 -13.17 -17.13 -6.18
C ASP A 224 -12.18 -18.31 -6.22
N VAL A 225 -12.11 -19.05 -5.12
CA VAL A 225 -11.21 -20.20 -4.92
C VAL A 225 -11.96 -21.51 -4.77
N THR A 226 -13.28 -21.52 -4.96
CA THR A 226 -14.15 -22.69 -4.70
C THR A 226 -13.68 -23.95 -5.42
N ALA A 227 -13.30 -23.84 -6.69
CA ALA A 227 -12.82 -24.97 -7.49
C ALA A 227 -11.35 -25.35 -7.22
N LEU A 228 -10.64 -24.57 -6.40
CA LEU A 228 -9.23 -24.74 -6.06
C LEU A 228 -9.02 -25.39 -4.69
N LEU A 229 -10.10 -25.63 -3.95
CA LEU A 229 -10.04 -26.25 -2.64
C LEU A 229 -9.55 -27.70 -2.74
N VAL A 230 -8.65 -28.06 -1.83
CA VAL A 230 -8.21 -29.44 -1.63
C VAL A 230 -8.57 -29.82 -0.20
N ASP A 231 -9.46 -30.80 -0.05
CA ASP A 231 -10.02 -31.22 1.25
C ASP A 231 -10.61 -30.06 2.08
N GLY A 232 -11.22 -29.08 1.41
CA GLY A 232 -11.82 -27.90 2.05
C GLY A 232 -10.81 -26.78 2.39
N THR A 233 -9.54 -26.95 2.03
CA THR A 233 -8.47 -26.00 2.35
C THR A 233 -7.92 -25.33 1.08
N PHE A 234 -7.55 -24.05 1.22
CA PHE A 234 -6.83 -23.27 0.23
C PHE A 234 -5.53 -22.72 0.83
N ALA A 235 -4.42 -22.88 0.11
CA ALA A 235 -3.15 -22.27 0.49
C ALA A 235 -2.99 -20.92 -0.20
N TYR A 236 -2.69 -19.88 0.57
CA TYR A 236 -2.51 -18.52 0.08
C TYR A 236 -1.16 -17.96 0.52
N MET A 237 -0.48 -17.27 -0.40
CA MET A 237 0.77 -16.55 -0.13
C MET A 237 0.42 -15.09 0.10
N VAL A 238 0.72 -14.59 1.29
CA VAL A 238 0.42 -13.22 1.71
C VAL A 238 1.15 -12.23 0.79
N GLY A 239 0.39 -11.32 0.18
CA GLY A 239 0.92 -10.21 -0.63
C GLY A 239 1.11 -8.94 0.20
N ASN A 240 1.06 -7.77 -0.45
CA ASN A 240 1.17 -6.47 0.22
C ASN A 240 -0.19 -5.80 0.50
N GLU A 241 -1.29 -6.47 0.13
CA GLU A 241 -2.66 -5.95 0.28
C GLU A 241 -3.43 -6.75 1.33
N ASP A 242 -4.42 -6.11 1.93
CA ASP A 242 -5.34 -6.73 2.87
C ASP A 242 -6.05 -7.96 2.27
N ILE A 243 -6.28 -8.97 3.10
CA ILE A 243 -6.78 -10.28 2.69
C ILE A 243 -8.19 -10.46 3.25
N HIS A 244 -9.19 -10.34 2.38
CA HIS A 244 -10.58 -10.65 2.72
C HIS A 244 -10.91 -12.11 2.41
N VAL A 245 -11.47 -12.82 3.38
CA VAL A 245 -11.86 -14.22 3.28
C VAL A 245 -13.34 -14.37 3.61
N ALA A 246 -14.09 -14.97 2.70
CA ALA A 246 -15.51 -15.21 2.87
C ALA A 246 -15.93 -16.56 2.28
N ALA A 247 -17.01 -17.14 2.80
CA ALA A 247 -17.61 -18.34 2.25
C ALA A 247 -19.14 -18.35 2.41
N GLU A 248 -19.80 -19.01 1.46
CA GLU A 248 -21.20 -19.36 1.56
C GLU A 248 -21.34 -20.89 1.60
N PHE A 249 -22.26 -21.36 2.42
CA PHE A 249 -22.57 -22.77 2.57
C PHE A 249 -24.02 -23.00 2.16
N ASP A 250 -24.25 -23.96 1.26
CA ASP A 250 -25.59 -24.40 0.90
C ASP A 250 -25.90 -25.73 1.59
N GLN A 251 -27.16 -25.93 1.95
CA GLN A 251 -27.60 -27.22 2.45
C GLN A 251 -27.42 -28.26 1.34
N VAL A 252 -26.85 -29.42 1.66
CA VAL A 252 -26.64 -30.50 0.68
C VAL A 252 -27.98 -30.95 0.12
N GLU A 253 -28.31 -30.54 -1.11
CA GLU A 253 -29.50 -30.99 -1.82
C GLU A 253 -29.15 -32.27 -2.59
N GLY A 254 -29.33 -33.42 -1.97
CA GLY A 254 -29.17 -34.71 -2.65
C GLY A 254 -30.28 -34.99 -3.66
N LEU A 255 -30.40 -34.22 -4.74
CA LEU A 255 -31.39 -34.44 -5.81
C LEU A 255 -30.76 -34.41 -7.20
N ASP A 256 -30.29 -35.56 -7.66
CA ASP A 256 -30.58 -35.96 -9.03
C ASP A 256 -31.96 -36.62 -9.00
N GLU A 257 -32.92 -36.03 -9.70
CA GLU A 257 -34.26 -36.55 -9.91
C GLU A 257 -34.22 -38.04 -10.31
N VAL A 258 -34.75 -38.96 -9.48
CA VAL A 258 -34.85 -40.37 -9.86
C VAL A 258 -36.27 -40.70 -10.29
N SER A 259 -36.43 -40.67 -11.62
CA SER A 259 -37.42 -41.29 -12.50
C SER A 259 -38.76 -41.72 -11.89
N ALA A 260 -39.82 -41.10 -12.37
CA ALA A 260 -41.19 -41.57 -12.27
C ALA A 260 -41.31 -43.08 -12.53
N GLY A 261 -41.90 -43.78 -11.57
CA GLY A 261 -42.28 -45.17 -11.71
C GLY A 261 -43.38 -45.55 -10.75
N ASN A 262 -43.09 -45.63 -9.44
CA ASN A 262 -43.98 -46.34 -8.52
C ASN A 262 -44.12 -45.70 -7.12
N ALA A 263 -43.52 -44.53 -6.87
CA ALA A 263 -43.65 -43.81 -5.61
C ALA A 263 -43.05 -42.40 -5.71
N TYR A 264 -43.65 -41.42 -5.03
CA TYR A 264 -43.22 -40.02 -4.98
C TYR A 264 -43.65 -39.37 -3.65
N TYR A 265 -42.97 -38.31 -3.23
CA TYR A 265 -43.35 -37.54 -2.04
C TYR A 265 -44.12 -36.28 -2.45
N ASP A 266 -45.25 -36.03 -1.78
CA ASP A 266 -46.02 -34.80 -1.88
C ASP A 266 -45.73 -33.94 -0.65
N ALA A 267 -45.10 -32.78 -0.88
CA ALA A 267 -44.71 -31.87 0.19
C ALA A 267 -45.91 -31.07 0.76
N GLU A 268 -46.96 -30.82 -0.03
CA GLU A 268 -48.13 -30.07 0.42
C GLU A 268 -48.97 -30.89 1.40
N SER A 269 -49.15 -32.18 1.11
CA SER A 269 -49.86 -33.12 2.00
C SER A 269 -48.95 -33.88 2.96
N GLN A 270 -47.63 -33.72 2.87
CA GLN A 270 -46.62 -34.44 3.63
C GLN A 270 -46.74 -35.97 3.57
N THR A 271 -47.14 -36.50 2.41
CA THR A 271 -47.39 -37.92 2.20
C THR A 271 -46.46 -38.53 1.16
N LEU A 272 -45.91 -39.70 1.46
CA LEU A 272 -45.23 -40.52 0.46
C LEU A 272 -46.27 -41.40 -0.25
N HIS A 273 -46.53 -41.09 -1.52
CA HIS A 273 -47.37 -41.89 -2.39
C HIS A 273 -46.58 -43.08 -2.94
N ILE A 274 -47.21 -44.25 -2.95
CA ILE A 274 -46.63 -45.51 -3.41
C ILE A 274 -47.68 -46.28 -4.23
N ASP A 275 -47.24 -47.09 -5.19
CA ASP A 275 -48.14 -47.91 -6.00
C ASP A 275 -48.15 -49.37 -5.52
N GLY A 276 -49.22 -49.73 -4.81
CA GLY A 276 -49.47 -51.07 -4.29
C GLY A 276 -48.88 -51.32 -2.90
N HIS A 277 -49.29 -52.44 -2.29
CA HIS A 277 -48.84 -52.85 -0.96
C HIS A 277 -47.35 -53.17 -0.91
N ARG A 278 -46.56 -52.29 -0.28
CA ARG A 278 -45.09 -52.38 -0.21
C ARG A 278 -44.57 -52.09 1.19
N LEU A 279 -43.44 -52.73 1.53
CA LEU A 279 -42.63 -52.35 2.69
C LEU A 279 -41.90 -51.04 2.37
N VAL A 280 -42.06 -50.07 3.26
CA VAL A 280 -41.45 -48.74 3.21
C VAL A 280 -40.49 -48.63 4.39
N LYS A 281 -39.22 -48.34 4.10
CA LYS A 281 -38.21 -48.00 5.11
C LYS A 281 -37.69 -46.60 4.84
N LEU A 282 -37.87 -45.65 5.76
CA LEU A 282 -37.25 -44.33 5.66
C LEU A 282 -36.03 -44.26 6.55
N TYR A 283 -34.96 -43.70 6.01
CA TYR A 283 -33.75 -43.36 6.72
C TYR A 283 -33.60 -41.84 6.75
N ASP A 284 -33.15 -41.27 7.87
CA ASP A 284 -32.69 -39.88 7.90
C ASP A 284 -31.33 -39.74 7.19
N VAL A 285 -30.84 -38.50 7.03
CA VAL A 285 -29.55 -38.21 6.38
C VAL A 285 -28.35 -38.93 6.99
N THR A 286 -28.45 -39.33 8.26
CA THR A 286 -27.38 -40.06 8.96
C THR A 286 -27.41 -41.56 8.67
N GLY A 287 -28.40 -42.03 7.89
CA GLY A 287 -28.61 -43.43 7.59
C GLY A 287 -29.35 -44.19 8.70
N ARG A 288 -29.92 -43.49 9.69
CA ARG A 288 -30.72 -44.12 10.74
C ARG A 288 -32.14 -44.36 10.25
N LEU A 289 -32.64 -45.59 10.44
CA LEU A 289 -34.02 -45.95 10.13
C LEU A 289 -34.99 -45.19 11.05
N VAL A 290 -35.84 -44.34 10.48
CA VAL A 290 -36.83 -43.50 11.18
C VAL A 290 -38.27 -43.99 11.01
N VAL A 291 -38.59 -44.65 9.89
CA VAL A 291 -39.90 -45.28 9.65
C VAL A 291 -39.70 -46.64 9.02
N GLU A 292 -40.42 -47.65 9.51
CA GLU A 292 -40.56 -48.95 8.85
C GLU A 292 -42.04 -49.35 8.92
N THR A 293 -42.70 -49.42 7.79
CA THR A 293 -44.14 -49.71 7.73
C THR A 293 -44.53 -50.39 6.42
N GLU A 294 -45.66 -51.08 6.43
CA GLU A 294 -46.33 -51.54 5.22
C GLU A 294 -47.43 -50.54 4.85
N ALA A 295 -47.46 -50.12 3.59
CA ALA A 295 -48.46 -49.18 3.09
C ALA A 295 -48.93 -49.62 1.69
N GLU A 296 -50.20 -49.33 1.37
CA GLU A 296 -50.83 -49.74 0.10
C GLU A 296 -50.83 -48.66 -0.97
N THR A 297 -51.01 -47.40 -0.57
CA THR A 297 -51.08 -46.27 -1.50
C THR A 297 -50.37 -45.03 -0.99
N THR A 298 -50.36 -44.81 0.34
CA THR A 298 -49.72 -43.64 0.96
C THR A 298 -49.13 -43.99 2.32
N CYS A 299 -48.06 -43.30 2.68
CA CYS A 299 -47.50 -43.24 4.03
C CYS A 299 -47.50 -41.78 4.52
N ASP A 300 -48.16 -41.52 5.65
CA ASP A 300 -48.18 -40.20 6.29
C ASP A 300 -46.86 -39.96 7.02
N LEU A 301 -46.19 -38.88 6.67
CA LEU A 301 -44.88 -38.51 7.20
C LEU A 301 -44.94 -37.23 8.04
N SER A 302 -46.13 -36.66 8.28
CA SER A 302 -46.32 -35.40 9.01
C SER A 302 -45.66 -35.36 10.39
N GLY A 303 -45.51 -36.51 11.05
CA GLY A 303 -44.86 -36.66 12.35
C GLY A 303 -43.33 -36.58 12.35
N LEU A 304 -42.68 -36.53 11.18
CA LEU A 304 -41.23 -36.37 11.06
C LEU A 304 -40.81 -34.89 11.11
N GLY A 305 -39.58 -34.59 11.53
CA GLY A 305 -39.04 -33.23 11.46
C GLY A 305 -38.77 -32.80 10.01
N ASP A 306 -38.49 -31.52 9.80
CA ASP A 306 -38.03 -31.04 8.50
C ASP A 306 -36.63 -31.61 8.25
N GLY A 307 -36.39 -32.09 7.04
CA GLY A 307 -35.15 -32.78 6.72
C GLY A 307 -35.19 -33.62 5.46
N ILE A 308 -34.03 -34.19 5.11
CA ILE A 308 -33.89 -35.06 3.96
C ILE A 308 -34.05 -36.51 4.41
N TYR A 309 -34.88 -37.24 3.67
CA TYR A 309 -35.16 -38.64 3.93
C TYR A 309 -34.87 -39.50 2.70
N VAL A 310 -34.43 -40.73 2.96
CA VAL A 310 -34.24 -41.77 1.96
C VAL A 310 -35.27 -42.86 2.22
N ALA A 311 -36.30 -42.97 1.37
CA ALA A 311 -37.23 -44.08 1.40
C ALA A 311 -36.76 -45.23 0.51
N LEU A 312 -36.60 -46.42 1.08
CA LEU A 312 -36.46 -47.68 0.39
C LEU A 312 -37.85 -48.33 0.27
N VAL A 313 -38.37 -48.38 -0.95
CA VAL A 313 -39.68 -48.95 -1.28
C VAL A 313 -39.47 -50.10 -2.26
N ASP A 314 -39.62 -51.34 -1.79
CA ASP A 314 -39.45 -52.56 -2.60
C ASP A 314 -38.12 -52.60 -3.38
N GLY A 315 -37.02 -52.27 -2.68
CA GLY A 315 -35.67 -52.22 -3.25
C GLY A 315 -35.36 -50.99 -4.10
N LYS A 316 -36.34 -50.10 -4.34
CA LYS A 316 -36.13 -48.80 -5.00
C LYS A 316 -35.89 -47.72 -3.98
N VAL A 317 -34.96 -46.83 -4.29
CA VAL A 317 -34.60 -45.71 -3.42
C VAL A 317 -35.26 -44.44 -3.94
N ILE A 318 -35.94 -43.73 -3.05
CA ILE A 318 -36.53 -42.41 -3.27
C ILE A 318 -35.90 -41.50 -2.25
N LYS A 319 -35.46 -40.33 -2.70
CA LYS A 319 -34.97 -39.27 -1.80
C LYS A 319 -35.94 -38.11 -1.90
N PHE A 320 -36.29 -37.51 -0.77
CA PHE A 320 -37.19 -36.36 -0.73
C PHE A 320 -36.91 -35.49 0.49
N ARG A 321 -37.31 -34.21 0.38
CA ARG A 321 -37.31 -33.23 1.47
C ARG A 321 -38.72 -33.15 2.03
N LYS A 322 -38.87 -33.33 3.34
CA LYS A 322 -40.06 -32.95 4.09
C LYS A 322 -39.84 -31.56 4.68
#